data_AF-A0A8B8MQQ4-F1
#
_entry.id   AF-A0A8B8MQQ4-F1
#
_cell.length_a   1.000
_cell.length_b   1.000
_cell.length_c   1.000
_cell.angle_alpha   90.00
_cell.angle_beta   90.00
_cell.angle_gamma   90.00
#
_symmetry.space_group_name_H-M   'P 1'
#
loop_
_entity.id
_entity.type
_entity.pdbx_description
1 polymer ?
#
loop_
_entity_poly.entity_id
_entity_poly.type
_entity_poly.pdbx_seq_one_letter_code
_entity_poly.pdbx_strand_id
1 'polypeptide(L)'
;MERSAKKRRICDYYAPGACSSCSHGMATSSGHDYEVFLSFRGPDTRAGFTDHLYTRFTDWGIRTFRDDEDLRKGEEFAPELLDAIKRSKILVPIFSKGYATSVWCLKEVAQMVECNKTGGQKIMPIFYDVEPSEVRHQTGGYEDAFLSHEQKKRHDEKTIGEWKAALSAVGEIHGWDLHKDGENRREGEFVKKFMQGVLSELKKASLVVSDYLVSVDNHVDAIMGMIGAQTRETWIIGIHGMGGIGKTTTAKIIFNNISTYTISCE
;
A
#
# COMPACT_ATOMS: atom_id res chain seq x y z
N MET A 1 25.64 27.14 -22.51
CA MET A 1 24.93 28.24 -21.84
C MET A 1 23.51 27.73 -21.69
N GLU A 2 23.09 27.25 -20.53
CA GLU A 2 22.63 28.08 -19.42
C GLU A 2 22.81 27.29 -18.10
N ARG A 3 23.59 27.83 -17.17
CA ARG A 3 23.75 27.27 -15.82
C ARG A 3 22.59 27.82 -14.99
N SER A 4 21.60 26.99 -14.65
CA SER A 4 20.57 27.40 -13.70
C SER A 4 21.20 27.46 -12.30
N ALA A 5 21.31 28.67 -11.77
CA ALA A 5 21.92 28.94 -10.48
C ALA A 5 21.04 28.40 -9.35
N LYS A 6 21.62 27.54 -8.50
CA LYS A 6 20.98 27.07 -7.26
C LYS A 6 20.89 28.26 -6.29
N LYS A 7 19.74 28.93 -6.26
CA LYS A 7 19.56 30.12 -5.42
C LYS A 7 19.22 29.68 -3.99
N ARG A 8 20.22 29.75 -3.11
CA ARG A 8 20.09 29.51 -1.68
C ARG A 8 19.52 30.79 -1.05
N ARG A 9 18.26 30.78 -0.61
CA ARG A 9 17.78 31.79 0.34
C ARG A 9 17.84 31.19 1.73
N ILE A 10 18.68 31.79 2.56
CA ILE A 10 18.79 31.52 3.99
C ILE A 10 17.98 32.62 4.65
N CYS A 11 16.97 32.26 5.46
CA CYS A 11 16.38 33.21 6.40
C CYS A 11 17.23 33.16 7.65
N ASP A 12 18.17 34.10 7.74
CA ASP A 12 19.10 34.22 8.86
C ASP A 12 18.42 34.89 10.06
N TYR A 13 18.30 34.16 11.17
CA TYR A 13 18.38 34.75 12.50
C TYR A 13 19.79 34.45 13.02
N TYR A 14 20.60 35.48 13.23
CA TYR A 14 22.05 35.39 13.47
C TYR A 14 22.43 34.85 14.88
N ALA A 15 23.37 33.90 14.93
CA ALA A 15 24.59 33.88 15.77
C ALA A 15 25.49 32.63 15.43
N PRO A 16 26.84 32.68 15.61
CA PRO A 16 27.80 32.00 14.72
C PRO A 16 28.39 30.67 15.24
N GLY A 17 28.88 29.81 14.31
CA GLY A 17 29.98 28.87 14.59
C GLY A 17 30.02 27.51 13.85
N ALA A 18 30.78 27.45 12.75
CA ALA A 18 31.60 26.38 12.12
C ALA A 18 31.15 24.88 11.96
N CYS A 19 31.80 24.23 10.98
CA CYS A 19 31.36 23.13 10.10
C CYS A 19 31.96 21.73 10.41
N SER A 20 31.31 20.64 9.98
CA SER A 20 32.00 19.46 9.40
C SER A 20 31.03 18.60 8.55
N SER A 21 31.50 18.14 7.39
CA SER A 21 30.74 17.47 6.33
C SER A 21 30.86 15.94 6.38
N CYS A 22 29.74 15.22 6.20
CA CYS A 22 29.73 13.77 5.99
C CYS A 22 29.04 13.43 4.66
N SER A 23 29.81 12.99 3.67
CA SER A 23 29.34 12.49 2.38
C SER A 23 28.66 11.13 2.54
N HIS A 24 27.33 11.07 2.39
CA HIS A 24 26.59 9.81 2.29
C HIS A 24 26.36 9.46 0.82
N GLY A 25 26.83 8.26 0.45
CA GLY A 25 26.68 7.69 -0.88
C GLY A 25 25.21 7.61 -1.28
N MET A 26 24.93 8.10 -2.48
CA MET A 26 23.59 8.13 -3.07
C MET A 26 23.27 6.73 -3.58
N ALA A 27 22.42 6.00 -2.84
CA ALA A 27 21.90 4.71 -3.30
C ALA A 27 21.04 4.94 -4.55
N THR A 28 21.42 4.29 -5.65
CA THR A 28 20.70 4.31 -6.93
C THR A 28 19.39 3.55 -6.77
N SER A 29 18.25 4.25 -6.79
CA SER A 29 16.93 3.61 -6.82
C SER A 29 16.69 3.02 -8.22
N SER A 30 16.77 1.69 -8.35
CA SER A 30 16.23 1.01 -9.53
C SER A 30 14.73 1.24 -9.59
N GLY A 31 14.24 1.79 -10.70
CA GLY A 31 12.82 2.05 -10.92
C GLY A 31 11.97 0.78 -10.81
N HIS A 32 10.78 0.95 -10.23
CA HIS A 32 9.69 -0.02 -10.05
C HIS A 32 9.83 -1.03 -8.90
N ASP A 33 9.95 -0.52 -7.67
CA ASP A 33 9.62 -1.30 -6.47
C ASP A 33 8.15 -1.05 -6.11
N TYR A 34 7.27 -2.06 -6.24
CA TYR A 34 5.93 -1.97 -5.67
C TYR A 34 5.99 -2.17 -4.16
N GLU A 35 5.10 -1.53 -3.42
CA GLU A 35 4.97 -1.70 -1.98
C GLU A 35 3.83 -2.64 -1.64
N VAL A 36 2.74 -2.54 -2.39
CA VAL A 36 1.53 -3.34 -2.26
C VAL A 36 1.21 -4.01 -3.58
N PHE A 37 0.80 -5.27 -3.53
CA PHE A 37 0.21 -6.01 -4.64
C PHE A 37 -1.26 -6.32 -4.33
N LEU A 38 -2.19 -5.97 -5.22
CA LEU A 38 -3.61 -6.32 -5.11
C LEU A 38 -3.95 -7.47 -6.06
N SER A 39 -4.38 -8.62 -5.53
CA SER A 39 -4.99 -9.71 -6.30
C SER A 39 -6.49 -9.71 -6.07
N PHE A 40 -7.28 -9.74 -7.13
CA PHE A 40 -8.74 -9.67 -7.03
C PHE A 40 -9.41 -10.24 -8.27
N ARG A 41 -10.67 -10.64 -8.11
CA ARG A 41 -11.51 -11.03 -9.24
C ARG A 41 -12.06 -9.79 -9.93
N GLY A 42 -11.56 -9.51 -11.13
CA GLY A 42 -11.95 -8.35 -11.94
C GLY A 42 -13.47 -8.07 -12.00
N PRO A 43 -14.29 -9.00 -12.50
CA PRO A 43 -15.74 -8.83 -12.61
C PRO A 43 -16.47 -8.63 -11.29
N ASP A 44 -15.90 -9.05 -10.16
CA ASP A 44 -16.55 -8.93 -8.86
C ASP A 44 -16.30 -7.56 -8.23
N THR A 45 -15.07 -7.05 -8.32
CA THR A 45 -14.65 -5.89 -7.51
C THR A 45 -13.91 -4.80 -8.26
N ARG A 46 -13.55 -4.97 -9.55
CA ARG A 46 -12.73 -4.00 -10.31
C ARG A 46 -13.29 -2.60 -10.20
N ALA A 47 -14.49 -2.36 -10.73
CA ALA A 47 -15.07 -1.02 -10.88
C ALA A 47 -15.68 -0.47 -9.57
N GLY A 48 -15.66 -1.24 -8.50
CA GLY A 48 -16.23 -0.86 -7.20
C GLY A 48 -15.13 -0.72 -6.16
N PHE A 49 -15.16 -1.62 -5.18
CA PHE A 49 -14.28 -1.58 -4.02
C PHE A 49 -12.78 -1.56 -4.36
N THR A 50 -12.34 -2.37 -5.33
CA THR A 50 -10.92 -2.45 -5.66
C THR A 50 -10.43 -1.17 -6.33
N ASP A 51 -11.22 -0.54 -7.21
CA ASP A 51 -10.88 0.77 -7.76
C ASP A 51 -10.78 1.82 -6.66
N HIS A 52 -11.77 1.87 -5.75
CA HIS A 52 -11.72 2.82 -4.63
C HIS A 52 -10.49 2.60 -3.73
N LEU A 53 -10.20 1.35 -3.37
CA LEU A 53 -9.04 1.00 -2.55
C LEU A 53 -7.73 1.36 -3.26
N TYR A 54 -7.62 1.09 -4.57
CA TYR A 54 -6.46 1.45 -5.37
C TYR A 54 -6.26 2.96 -5.46
N THR A 55 -7.34 3.74 -5.67
CA THR A 55 -7.28 5.20 -5.62
C THR A 55 -6.81 5.66 -4.25
N ARG A 56 -7.31 5.09 -3.15
CA ARG A 56 -6.81 5.44 -1.80
C ARG A 56 -5.34 5.11 -1.58
N PHE A 57 -4.84 4.01 -2.14
CA PHE A 57 -3.40 3.74 -2.14
C PHE A 57 -2.60 4.79 -2.90
N THR A 58 -3.12 5.21 -4.05
CA THR A 58 -2.50 6.20 -4.94
C THR A 58 -2.49 7.57 -4.30
N ASP A 59 -3.66 8.02 -3.81
CA ASP A 59 -3.81 9.17 -2.92
C ASP A 59 -2.72 9.04 -1.87
N TRP A 60 -2.63 7.93 -1.12
CA TRP A 60 -1.68 7.80 -0.01
C TRP A 60 -0.21 7.57 -0.39
N GLY A 61 0.17 7.77 -1.65
CA GLY A 61 1.56 7.70 -2.10
C GLY A 61 2.17 6.32 -1.89
N ILE A 62 1.33 5.28 -1.91
CA ILE A 62 1.73 3.88 -1.79
C ILE A 62 1.77 3.29 -3.20
N ARG A 63 2.97 2.89 -3.63
CA ARG A 63 3.17 2.30 -4.95
C ARG A 63 2.49 0.94 -5.00
N THR A 64 1.38 0.85 -5.70
CA THR A 64 0.54 -0.35 -5.70
C THR A 64 0.46 -0.95 -7.08
N PHE A 65 0.70 -2.26 -7.18
CA PHE A 65 0.39 -3.02 -8.38
C PHE A 65 -1.06 -3.49 -8.28
N ARG A 66 -1.90 -3.09 -9.25
CA ARG A 66 -3.29 -3.52 -9.36
C ARG A 66 -3.37 -4.64 -10.39
N ASP A 67 -3.60 -5.87 -9.94
CA ASP A 67 -3.73 -6.99 -10.85
C ASP A 67 -5.07 -6.99 -11.60
N ASP A 68 -5.08 -6.34 -12.76
CA ASP A 68 -6.25 -6.30 -13.61
C ASP A 68 -6.29 -7.49 -14.59
N GLU A 69 -6.89 -8.60 -14.16
CA GLU A 69 -6.96 -9.82 -14.97
C GLU A 69 -7.72 -9.68 -16.31
N ASP A 70 -8.79 -8.88 -16.39
CA ASP A 70 -9.56 -8.78 -17.65
C ASP A 70 -8.84 -7.92 -18.72
N LEU A 71 -7.75 -7.24 -18.34
CA LEU A 71 -6.85 -6.58 -19.29
C LEU A 71 -5.80 -7.52 -19.88
N ARG A 72 -5.64 -8.73 -19.31
CA ARG A 72 -4.69 -9.75 -19.79
C ARG A 72 -5.29 -10.53 -20.95
N LYS A 73 -5.02 -10.08 -22.18
CA LYS A 73 -5.29 -10.85 -23.40
C LYS A 73 -4.09 -11.74 -23.71
N GLY A 74 -4.17 -13.04 -23.40
CA GLY A 74 -3.18 -14.04 -23.82
C GLY A 74 -2.67 -14.96 -22.69
N GLU A 75 -2.39 -16.21 -23.04
CA GLU A 75 -1.89 -17.26 -22.15
C GLU A 75 -0.39 -17.12 -21.93
N GLU A 76 0.01 -16.58 -20.78
CA GLU A 76 1.18 -17.00 -19.99
C GLU A 76 1.21 -16.19 -18.70
N PHE A 77 1.46 -16.84 -17.55
CA PHE A 77 1.60 -16.18 -16.26
C PHE A 77 2.75 -15.17 -16.33
N ALA A 78 2.42 -13.90 -16.61
CA ALA A 78 3.38 -12.95 -17.15
C ALA A 78 4.57 -12.79 -16.19
N PRO A 79 5.83 -12.83 -16.68
CA PRO A 79 7.01 -12.62 -15.84
C PRO A 79 6.92 -11.33 -15.01
N GLU A 80 6.32 -10.28 -15.57
CA GLU A 80 6.09 -9.00 -14.90
C GLU A 80 5.17 -9.12 -13.68
N LEU A 81 4.16 -9.99 -13.73
CA LEU A 81 3.27 -10.27 -12.60
C LEU A 81 4.03 -10.99 -11.48
N LEU A 82 4.79 -12.04 -11.82
CA LEU A 82 5.62 -12.75 -10.85
C LEU A 82 6.59 -11.80 -10.16
N ASP A 83 7.22 -10.92 -10.93
CA ASP A 83 8.13 -9.93 -10.43
C ASP A 83 7.43 -8.90 -9.55
N ALA A 84 6.22 -8.45 -9.90
CA ALA A 84 5.44 -7.55 -9.07
C ALA A 84 5.07 -8.18 -7.72
N ILE A 85 4.65 -9.45 -7.69
CA ILE A 85 4.37 -10.18 -6.45
C ILE A 85 5.64 -10.30 -5.61
N LYS A 86 6.76 -10.73 -6.21
CA LYS A 86 8.03 -10.92 -5.49
C LYS A 86 8.63 -9.62 -4.95
N ARG A 87 8.48 -8.51 -5.67
CA ARG A 87 9.04 -7.20 -5.30
C ARG A 87 8.16 -6.44 -4.31
N SER A 88 6.88 -6.80 -4.19
CA SER A 88 5.97 -6.16 -3.24
C SER A 88 6.27 -6.58 -1.80
N LYS A 89 6.06 -5.67 -0.85
CA LYS A 89 6.24 -5.94 0.59
C LYS A 89 4.99 -6.53 1.22
N ILE A 90 3.82 -6.05 0.77
CA ILE A 90 2.51 -6.46 1.25
C ILE A 90 1.71 -7.02 0.08
N LEU A 91 1.10 -8.18 0.28
CA LEU A 91 0.29 -8.90 -0.69
C LEU A 91 -1.15 -8.92 -0.18
N VAL A 92 -2.08 -8.39 -0.96
CA VAL A 92 -3.48 -8.18 -0.57
C VAL A 92 -4.38 -8.97 -1.52
N PRO A 93 -4.71 -10.23 -1.20
CA PRO A 93 -5.77 -10.95 -1.88
C PRO A 93 -7.14 -10.44 -1.40
N ILE A 94 -7.98 -10.02 -2.34
CA ILE A 94 -9.36 -9.56 -2.11
C ILE A 94 -10.29 -10.70 -2.50
N PHE A 95 -10.63 -11.55 -1.54
CA PHE A 95 -11.48 -12.71 -1.74
C PHE A 95 -12.93 -12.31 -1.89
N SER A 96 -13.46 -12.50 -3.10
CA SER A 96 -14.86 -12.33 -3.46
C SER A 96 -15.48 -13.66 -3.89
N LYS A 97 -16.81 -13.71 -4.03
CA LYS A 97 -17.55 -14.94 -4.35
C LYS A 97 -17.04 -15.67 -5.60
N GLY A 98 -16.61 -14.91 -6.62
CA GLY A 98 -16.08 -15.44 -7.87
C GLY A 98 -14.56 -15.65 -7.88
N TYR A 99 -13.83 -15.39 -6.80
CA TYR A 99 -12.37 -15.43 -6.79
C TYR A 99 -11.81 -16.79 -7.22
N ALA A 100 -12.30 -17.89 -6.64
CA ALA A 100 -11.83 -19.24 -6.97
C ALA A 100 -12.23 -19.71 -8.37
N THR A 101 -13.11 -19.00 -9.08
CA THR A 101 -13.45 -19.34 -10.47
C THR A 101 -12.33 -19.00 -11.45
N SER A 102 -11.43 -18.06 -11.08
CA SER A 102 -10.29 -17.69 -11.91
C SER A 102 -9.05 -18.52 -11.57
N VAL A 103 -8.54 -19.25 -12.56
CA VAL A 103 -7.24 -19.95 -12.46
C VAL A 103 -6.10 -18.98 -12.16
N TRP A 104 -6.19 -17.75 -12.63
CA TRP A 104 -5.16 -16.74 -12.41
C TRP A 104 -5.12 -16.27 -10.94
N CYS A 105 -6.27 -15.91 -10.37
CA CYS A 105 -6.40 -15.59 -8.95
C CYS A 105 -5.88 -16.73 -8.05
N LEU A 106 -6.13 -17.99 -8.44
CA LEU A 106 -5.63 -19.19 -7.73
C LEU A 106 -4.09 -19.35 -7.85
N LYS A 107 -3.51 -19.07 -9.01
CA LYS A 107 -2.05 -19.05 -9.18
C LYS A 107 -1.40 -17.91 -8.40
N GLU A 108 -2.03 -16.73 -8.39
CA GLU A 108 -1.55 -15.57 -7.65
C GLU A 108 -1.51 -15.85 -6.16
N VAL A 109 -2.58 -16.36 -5.55
CA VAL A 109 -2.58 -16.68 -4.11
C VAL A 109 -1.56 -17.77 -3.75
N ALA A 110 -1.37 -18.77 -4.61
CA ALA A 110 -0.33 -19.78 -4.43
C ALA A 110 1.07 -19.14 -4.44
N GLN A 111 1.34 -18.24 -5.39
CA GLN A 111 2.59 -17.50 -5.45
C GLN A 111 2.78 -16.57 -4.24
N MET A 112 1.71 -15.94 -3.74
CA MET A 112 1.77 -15.10 -2.55
C MET A 112 2.19 -15.90 -1.31
N VAL A 113 1.64 -17.10 -1.14
CA VAL A 113 1.99 -18.01 -0.04
C VAL A 113 3.46 -18.41 -0.12
N GLU A 114 3.96 -18.70 -1.33
CA GLU A 114 5.38 -19.02 -1.53
C GLU A 114 6.28 -17.83 -1.18
N CYS A 115 5.92 -16.62 -1.64
CA CYS A 115 6.62 -15.39 -1.27
C CYS A 115 6.60 -15.18 0.25
N ASN A 116 5.45 -15.26 0.90
CA ASN A 116 5.34 -15.10 2.35
C ASN A 116 6.26 -16.05 3.13
N LYS A 117 6.38 -17.31 2.70
CA LYS A 117 7.26 -18.30 3.34
C LYS A 117 8.75 -18.06 3.10
N THR A 118 9.12 -17.65 1.88
CA THR A 118 10.54 -17.61 1.45
C THR A 118 11.15 -16.21 1.48
N GLY A 119 10.37 -15.18 1.13
CA GLY A 119 10.80 -13.79 1.02
C GLY A 119 10.32 -12.89 2.16
N GLY A 120 9.47 -13.40 3.06
CA GLY A 120 8.99 -12.66 4.23
C GLY A 120 7.98 -11.56 3.91
N GLN A 121 7.40 -11.53 2.71
CA GLN A 121 6.31 -10.62 2.36
C GLN A 121 5.11 -10.83 3.30
N LYS A 122 4.44 -9.75 3.70
CA LYS A 122 3.26 -9.83 4.55
C LYS A 122 2.01 -10.06 3.69
N ILE A 123 1.19 -11.06 4.02
CA ILE A 123 -0.14 -11.21 3.41
C ILE A 123 -1.19 -10.54 4.32
N MET A 124 -2.03 -9.69 3.74
CA MET A 124 -3.16 -9.03 4.41
C MET A 124 -4.45 -9.32 3.64
N PRO A 125 -5.14 -10.45 3.91
CA PRO A 125 -6.32 -10.83 3.14
C PRO A 125 -7.51 -9.92 3.48
N ILE A 126 -8.27 -9.56 2.44
CA ILE A 126 -9.57 -8.89 2.55
C ILE A 126 -10.64 -9.90 2.16
N PHE A 127 -11.62 -10.11 3.03
CA PHE A 127 -12.77 -10.98 2.78
C PHE A 127 -13.97 -10.11 2.39
N TYR A 128 -14.24 -10.05 1.09
CA TYR A 128 -15.23 -9.19 0.44
C TYR A 128 -16.47 -10.02 0.10
N ASP A 129 -17.53 -9.91 0.91
CA ASP A 129 -18.79 -10.68 0.77
C ASP A 129 -18.61 -12.21 0.78
N VAL A 130 -17.54 -12.70 1.41
CA VAL A 130 -17.23 -14.12 1.62
C VAL A 130 -16.74 -14.31 3.05
N GLU A 131 -17.14 -15.40 3.71
CA GLU A 131 -16.61 -15.71 5.03
C GLU A 131 -15.17 -16.24 4.97
N PRO A 132 -14.30 -15.91 5.93
CA PRO A 132 -12.97 -16.52 6.00
C PRO A 132 -12.98 -18.06 6.05
N SER A 133 -13.98 -18.65 6.70
CA SER A 133 -14.24 -20.09 6.74
C SER A 133 -14.47 -20.69 5.35
N GLU A 134 -15.27 -20.01 4.53
CA GLU A 134 -15.56 -20.43 3.15
C GLU A 134 -14.28 -20.48 2.32
N VAL A 135 -13.42 -19.45 2.41
CA VAL A 135 -12.11 -19.44 1.74
C VAL A 135 -11.19 -20.53 2.28
N ARG A 136 -11.13 -20.68 3.61
CA ARG A 136 -10.20 -21.60 4.29
C ARG A 136 -10.51 -23.06 4.02
N HIS A 137 -11.79 -23.42 3.97
CA HIS A 137 -12.26 -24.80 3.82
C HIS A 137 -12.78 -25.08 2.40
N GLN A 138 -12.76 -24.08 1.52
CA GLN A 138 -13.24 -24.13 0.14
C GLN A 138 -14.66 -24.70 0.05
N THR A 139 -15.55 -24.23 0.92
CA THR A 139 -16.98 -24.58 0.93
C THR A 139 -17.78 -23.57 0.10
N GLY A 140 -19.10 -23.77 -0.03
CA GLY A 140 -19.97 -22.79 -0.67
C GLY A 140 -19.61 -22.55 -2.14
N GLY A 141 -19.48 -21.28 -2.55
CA GLY A 141 -19.15 -20.95 -3.95
C GLY A 141 -17.76 -21.42 -4.38
N TYR A 142 -16.85 -21.60 -3.41
CA TYR A 142 -15.51 -22.10 -3.68
C TYR A 142 -15.51 -23.60 -4.00
N GLU A 143 -16.40 -24.37 -3.37
CA GLU A 143 -16.57 -25.80 -3.66
C GLU A 143 -16.99 -26.01 -5.12
N ASP A 144 -18.04 -25.29 -5.54
CA ASP A 144 -18.53 -25.32 -6.93
C ASP A 144 -17.44 -24.91 -7.93
N ALA A 145 -16.63 -23.91 -7.60
CA ALA A 145 -15.52 -23.46 -8.43
C ALA A 145 -14.48 -24.59 -8.63
N PHE A 146 -14.08 -25.27 -7.56
CA PHE A 146 -13.12 -26.37 -7.63
C PHE A 146 -13.67 -27.59 -8.38
N LEU A 147 -14.95 -27.95 -8.16
CA LEU A 147 -15.61 -29.00 -8.94
C LEU A 147 -15.57 -28.69 -10.45
N SER A 148 -15.82 -27.44 -10.84
CA SER A 148 -15.72 -27.02 -12.24
C SER A 148 -14.29 -27.14 -12.79
N HIS A 149 -13.26 -26.79 -12.01
CA HIS A 149 -11.85 -26.94 -12.44
C HIS A 149 -11.46 -28.40 -12.63
N GLU A 150 -11.87 -29.27 -11.71
CA GLU A 150 -11.63 -30.72 -11.76
C GLU A 150 -12.33 -31.36 -12.98
N GLN A 151 -13.58 -30.97 -13.27
CA GLN A 151 -14.34 -31.45 -14.43
C GLN A 151 -13.71 -31.04 -15.77
N LYS A 152 -13.15 -29.83 -15.85
CA LYS A 152 -12.49 -29.33 -17.07
C LYS A 152 -11.19 -30.07 -17.38
N LYS A 153 -10.58 -30.76 -16.41
CA LYS A 153 -9.32 -31.53 -16.54
C LYS A 153 -8.18 -30.77 -17.23
N ARG A 154 -8.14 -29.44 -17.06
CA ARG A 154 -7.08 -28.58 -17.61
C ARG A 154 -5.83 -28.52 -16.73
N HIS A 155 -5.96 -28.94 -15.48
CA HIS A 155 -4.90 -28.93 -14.47
C HIS A 155 -4.90 -30.28 -13.74
N ASP A 156 -3.72 -30.74 -13.35
CA ASP A 156 -3.58 -31.99 -12.61
C ASP A 156 -4.05 -31.84 -11.15
N GLU A 157 -4.31 -32.97 -10.50
CA GLU A 157 -4.78 -33.02 -9.11
C GLU A 157 -3.79 -32.35 -8.15
N LYS A 158 -2.49 -32.43 -8.45
CA LYS A 158 -1.43 -31.78 -7.68
C LYS A 158 -1.59 -30.26 -7.69
N THR A 159 -1.74 -29.65 -8.87
CA THR A 159 -1.92 -28.20 -9.03
C THR A 159 -3.19 -27.73 -8.31
N ILE A 160 -4.28 -28.49 -8.42
CA ILE A 160 -5.52 -28.18 -7.71
C ILE A 160 -5.32 -28.25 -6.19
N GLY A 161 -4.60 -29.26 -5.71
CA GLY A 161 -4.22 -29.40 -4.30
C GLY A 161 -3.37 -28.23 -3.79
N GLU A 162 -2.43 -27.74 -4.61
CA GLU A 162 -1.61 -26.56 -4.28
C GLU A 162 -2.47 -25.30 -4.12
N TRP A 163 -3.47 -25.09 -4.99
CA TRP A 163 -4.40 -23.97 -4.86
C TRP A 163 -5.28 -24.05 -3.62
N LYS A 164 -5.85 -25.24 -3.32
CA LYS A 164 -6.63 -25.46 -2.10
C LYS A 164 -5.79 -25.20 -0.85
N ALA A 165 -4.56 -25.72 -0.83
CA ALA A 165 -3.62 -25.50 0.28
C ALA A 165 -3.26 -24.02 0.46
N ALA A 166 -3.07 -23.28 -0.64
CA ALA A 166 -2.80 -21.85 -0.59
C ALA A 166 -3.98 -21.05 -0.02
N LEU A 167 -5.21 -21.33 -0.48
CA LEU A 167 -6.42 -20.71 0.06
C LEU A 167 -6.63 -21.05 1.55
N SER A 168 -6.39 -22.30 1.96
CA SER A 168 -6.43 -22.69 3.38
C SER A 168 -5.41 -21.92 4.21
N ALA A 169 -4.17 -21.80 3.74
CA ALA A 169 -3.12 -21.07 4.45
C ALA A 169 -3.45 -19.57 4.59
N VAL A 170 -3.96 -18.92 3.54
CA VAL A 170 -4.33 -17.50 3.62
C VAL A 170 -5.62 -17.30 4.41
N GLY A 171 -6.60 -18.20 4.29
CA GLY A 171 -7.85 -18.17 5.06
C GLY A 171 -7.65 -18.36 6.57
N GLU A 172 -6.50 -18.88 7.00
CA GLU A 172 -6.09 -18.94 8.41
C GLU A 172 -5.54 -17.62 8.96
N ILE A 173 -5.08 -16.72 8.08
CA ILE A 173 -4.56 -15.43 8.49
C ILE A 173 -5.73 -14.58 8.97
N HIS A 174 -5.58 -13.95 10.15
CA HIS A 174 -6.53 -12.95 10.60
C HIS A 174 -6.55 -11.78 9.61
N GLY A 175 -7.58 -11.76 8.75
CA GLY A 175 -7.74 -10.75 7.72
C GLY A 175 -8.72 -9.65 8.09
N TRP A 176 -9.09 -8.91 7.06
CA TRP A 176 -10.00 -7.79 7.13
C TRP A 176 -11.33 -8.19 6.52
N ASP A 177 -12.31 -8.37 7.39
CA ASP A 177 -13.59 -9.00 7.06
C ASP A 177 -14.66 -7.92 6.82
N LEU A 178 -15.08 -7.73 5.56
CA LEU A 178 -16.23 -6.90 5.22
C LEU A 178 -17.55 -7.70 5.16
N HIS A 179 -17.49 -9.02 5.16
CA HIS A 179 -18.70 -9.85 5.08
C HIS A 179 -19.60 -9.63 6.32
N LYS A 180 -18.98 -9.49 7.49
CA LYS A 180 -19.70 -9.32 8.78
C LYS A 180 -20.57 -8.06 8.87
N ASP A 181 -20.35 -7.06 8.03
CA ASP A 181 -21.02 -5.76 8.19
C ASP A 181 -22.42 -5.70 7.53
N GLY A 182 -22.78 -6.69 6.70
CA GLY A 182 -24.14 -6.85 6.14
C GLY A 182 -24.73 -5.55 5.57
N GLU A 183 -25.94 -5.18 6.01
CA GLU A 183 -26.63 -3.94 5.59
C GLU A 183 -26.01 -2.66 6.16
N ASN A 184 -25.16 -2.76 7.19
CA ASN A 184 -24.47 -1.63 7.82
C ASN A 184 -23.04 -1.44 7.29
N ARG A 185 -22.72 -2.04 6.14
CA ARG A 185 -21.41 -1.99 5.52
C ARG A 185 -20.94 -0.57 5.24
N ARG A 186 -19.82 -0.19 5.86
CA ARG A 186 -19.17 1.11 5.68
C ARG A 186 -17.80 0.94 5.03
N GLU A 187 -17.79 0.73 3.73
CA GLU A 187 -16.55 0.49 2.97
C GLU A 187 -15.54 1.64 3.13
N GLY A 188 -16.00 2.89 3.18
CA GLY A 188 -15.10 4.04 3.38
C GLY A 188 -14.38 4.01 4.73
N GLU A 189 -15.08 3.66 5.82
CA GLU A 189 -14.48 3.52 7.15
C GLU A 189 -13.55 2.30 7.20
N PHE A 190 -13.96 1.20 6.58
CA PHE A 190 -13.14 0.01 6.42
C PHE A 190 -11.82 0.34 5.71
N VAL A 191 -11.89 0.98 4.54
CA VAL A 191 -10.71 1.33 3.74
C VAL A 191 -9.79 2.23 4.56
N LYS A 192 -10.33 3.24 5.27
CA LYS A 192 -9.52 4.09 6.14
C LYS A 192 -8.74 3.28 7.20
N LYS A 193 -9.39 2.33 7.88
CA LYS A 193 -8.72 1.48 8.88
C LYS A 193 -7.70 0.52 8.24
N PHE A 194 -8.05 -0.08 7.11
CA PHE A 194 -7.17 -0.96 6.35
C PHE A 194 -5.89 -0.23 5.93
N MET A 195 -6.03 0.98 5.38
CA MET A 195 -4.92 1.84 4.97
C MET A 195 -3.99 2.20 6.12
N GLN A 196 -4.52 2.46 7.32
CA GLN A 196 -3.71 2.67 8.52
C GLN A 196 -2.91 1.42 8.90
N GLY A 197 -3.53 0.24 8.80
CA GLY A 197 -2.84 -1.04 8.99
C GLY A 197 -1.70 -1.23 8.00
N VAL A 198 -1.93 -0.94 6.72
CA VAL A 198 -0.90 -1.03 5.68
C VAL A 198 0.26 -0.07 5.93
N LEU A 199 -0.01 1.19 6.30
CA LEU A 199 1.05 2.15 6.62
C LEU A 199 1.92 1.68 7.80
N SER A 200 1.28 1.12 8.84
CA SER A 200 1.97 0.57 10.00
C SER A 200 2.91 -0.57 9.59
N GLU A 201 2.44 -1.50 8.75
CA GLU A 201 3.24 -2.62 8.24
C GLU A 201 4.40 -2.14 7.33
N LEU A 202 4.16 -1.13 6.48
CA LEU A 202 5.20 -0.51 5.67
C LEU A 202 6.22 0.29 6.49
N LYS A 203 5.98 0.49 7.79
CA LYS A 203 6.74 1.39 8.67
C LYS A 203 6.87 2.80 8.08
N LYS A 204 5.89 3.19 7.25
CA LYS A 204 5.75 4.57 6.77
C LYS A 204 5.17 5.38 7.92
N ALA A 205 6.08 5.94 8.72
CA ALA A 205 5.70 6.72 9.89
C ALA A 205 5.00 8.00 9.47
N SER A 206 3.70 8.13 9.76
CA SER A 206 3.26 9.37 10.40
C SER A 206 4.03 9.44 11.72
N LEU A 207 4.91 10.42 11.87
CA LEU A 207 5.65 10.60 13.11
C LEU A 207 4.64 10.86 14.23
N VAL A 208 4.69 10.08 15.31
CA VAL A 208 3.78 10.26 16.46
C VAL A 208 3.97 11.67 17.02
N VAL A 209 2.86 12.41 17.04
CA VAL A 209 2.71 13.75 17.59
C VAL A 209 1.61 13.67 18.67
N SER A 210 1.80 14.33 19.81
CA SER A 210 0.80 14.37 20.89
C SER A 210 -0.46 15.10 20.44
N ASP A 211 -1.65 14.63 20.84
CA ASP A 211 -2.92 15.32 20.59
C ASP A 211 -3.12 16.55 21.49
N TYR A 212 -2.29 16.72 22.53
CA TYR A 212 -2.36 17.83 23.49
C TYR A 212 -1.46 19.02 23.10
N LEU A 213 -1.43 19.38 21.83
CA LEU A 213 -0.66 20.53 21.36
C LEU A 213 -1.54 21.76 21.28
N VAL A 214 -1.08 22.84 21.92
CA VAL A 214 -1.74 24.15 21.89
C VAL A 214 -0.84 25.11 21.13
N SER A 215 -1.40 25.85 20.16
CA SER A 215 -0.73 26.95 19.43
C SER A 215 0.38 26.54 18.44
N VAL A 216 0.36 25.33 17.86
CA VAL A 216 1.33 24.91 16.85
C VAL A 216 0.87 25.21 15.41
N ASP A 217 -0.44 25.38 15.21
CA ASP A 217 -1.06 25.52 13.89
C ASP A 217 -0.57 26.77 13.13
N ASN A 218 -0.46 27.93 13.80
CA ASN A 218 0.02 29.17 13.18
C ASN A 218 1.44 29.05 12.59
N HIS A 219 2.33 28.28 13.24
CA HIS A 219 3.70 28.08 12.76
C HIS A 219 3.76 27.08 11.61
N VAL A 220 2.94 26.03 11.69
CA VAL A 220 2.81 25.02 10.65
C VAL A 220 2.22 25.65 9.39
N ASP A 221 1.14 26.42 9.49
CA ASP A 221 0.50 27.09 8.37
C ASP A 221 1.42 28.11 7.69
N ALA A 222 2.20 28.86 8.48
CA ALA A 222 3.19 29.79 7.94
C ALA A 222 4.27 29.05 7.11
N ILE A 223 4.79 27.94 7.63
CA ILE A 223 5.80 27.15 6.91
C ILE A 223 5.19 26.43 5.71
N MET A 224 3.98 25.88 5.82
CA MET A 224 3.27 25.25 4.70
C MET A 224 2.92 26.25 3.61
N GLY A 225 2.57 27.49 3.95
CA GLY A 225 2.37 28.59 2.99
C GLY A 225 3.65 28.95 2.22
N MET A 226 4.83 28.84 2.85
CA MET A 226 6.12 29.00 2.17
C MET A 226 6.42 27.84 1.20
N ILE A 227 5.99 26.62 1.54
CA ILE A 227 6.18 25.42 0.73
C ILE A 227 5.19 25.38 -0.44
N GLY A 228 3.94 25.82 -0.24
CA GLY A 228 2.84 25.77 -1.20
C GLY A 228 2.95 26.74 -2.39
N ALA A 229 3.96 27.59 -2.43
CA ALA A 229 4.25 28.41 -3.61
C ALA A 229 4.89 27.53 -4.70
N GLN A 230 4.08 27.11 -5.69
CA GLN A 230 4.47 26.29 -6.84
C GLN A 230 5.80 26.76 -7.47
N THR A 231 6.90 26.13 -7.07
CA THR A 231 8.22 26.36 -7.63
C THR A 231 8.87 25.00 -7.85
N ARG A 232 9.48 24.78 -9.02
CA ARG A 232 10.22 23.55 -9.33
C ARG A 232 11.57 23.47 -8.60
N GLU A 233 11.75 24.26 -7.55
CA GLU A 233 13.00 24.41 -6.83
C GLU A 233 13.02 23.52 -5.58
N THR A 234 14.19 22.99 -5.23
CA THR A 234 14.38 22.22 -3.99
C THR A 234 14.64 23.18 -2.84
N TRP A 235 13.81 23.13 -1.81
CA TRP A 235 13.92 23.95 -0.61
C TRP A 235 14.55 23.17 0.54
N ILE A 236 15.43 23.82 1.30
CA ILE A 236 15.93 23.29 2.58
C ILE A 236 15.43 24.23 3.67
N ILE A 237 14.65 23.70 4.60
CA ILE A 237 14.05 24.46 5.70
C ILE A 237 14.75 24.08 7.00
N GLY A 238 15.30 25.07 7.69
CA GLY A 238 15.87 24.90 9.03
C GLY A 238 14.94 25.46 10.10
N ILE A 239 14.63 24.66 11.13
CA ILE A 239 13.85 25.10 12.29
C ILE A 239 14.81 25.22 13.48
N HIS A 240 15.00 26.43 14.00
CA HIS A 240 15.90 26.71 15.13
C HIS A 240 15.19 27.49 16.25
N GLY A 241 15.80 27.54 17.44
CA GLY A 241 15.21 28.16 18.63
C GLY A 241 15.63 27.48 19.93
N MET A 242 15.20 28.03 21.08
CA MET A 242 15.56 27.54 22.41
C MET A 242 15.16 26.07 22.63
N GLY A 243 15.87 25.37 23.54
CA GLY A 243 15.49 24.02 23.96
C GLY A 243 14.06 23.98 24.52
N GLY A 244 13.34 22.88 24.29
CA GLY A 244 11.98 22.69 24.83
C GLY A 244 10.84 23.40 24.07
N ILE A 245 11.11 24.33 23.16
CA ILE A 245 10.07 25.12 22.46
C ILE A 245 9.25 24.35 21.41
N GLY A 246 9.44 23.03 21.26
CA GLY A 246 8.65 22.21 20.34
C GLY A 246 9.14 22.17 18.88
N LYS A 247 10.40 22.52 18.58
CA LYS A 247 10.97 22.44 17.21
C LYS A 247 10.81 21.08 16.56
N THR A 248 11.19 20.02 17.29
CA THR A 248 11.07 18.64 16.82
C THR A 248 9.61 18.26 16.57
N THR A 249 8.71 18.70 17.46
CA THR A 249 7.26 18.48 17.30
C THR A 249 6.72 19.18 16.06
N THR A 250 7.11 20.43 15.84
CA THR A 250 6.74 21.22 14.66
C THR A 250 7.28 20.60 13.38
N ALA A 251 8.55 20.16 13.37
CA ALA A 251 9.15 19.45 12.24
C ALA A 251 8.41 18.14 11.91
N LYS A 252 7.99 17.39 12.94
CA LYS A 252 7.19 16.17 12.77
C LYS A 252 5.82 16.47 12.16
N ILE A 253 5.13 17.51 12.62
CA ILE A 253 3.83 17.92 12.08
C ILE A 253 3.95 18.37 10.63
N ILE A 254 4.95 19.20 10.32
CA ILE A 254 5.23 19.63 8.95
C ILE A 254 5.57 18.43 8.05
N PHE A 255 6.40 17.51 8.53
CA PHE A 255 6.72 16.29 7.80
C PHE A 255 5.46 15.45 7.53
N ASN A 256 4.63 15.23 8.54
CA ASN A 256 3.36 14.51 8.38
C ASN A 256 2.46 15.21 7.38
N ASN A 257 2.28 16.53 7.50
CA ASN A 257 1.49 17.34 6.59
C ASN A 257 2.01 17.25 5.17
N ILE A 258 3.30 17.52 4.91
CA ILE A 258 3.89 17.42 3.57
C ILE A 258 3.74 16.00 3.02
N SER A 259 4.05 14.98 3.85
CA SER A 259 3.89 13.58 3.48
C SER A 259 2.44 13.28 3.09
N THR A 260 1.44 13.90 3.74
CA THR A 260 0.01 13.86 3.36
C THR A 260 -0.40 14.81 2.24
N TYR A 261 0.34 15.87 1.92
CA TYR A 261 0.05 16.78 0.80
C TYR A 261 0.58 16.26 -0.53
N THR A 262 1.70 15.53 -0.53
CA THR A 262 2.07 14.65 -1.66
C THR A 262 1.03 13.56 -1.93
N ILE A 263 0.07 13.41 -1.02
CA ILE A 263 -1.03 12.46 -1.07
C ILE A 263 -2.37 13.11 -1.48
N SER A 264 -2.44 14.45 -1.53
CA SER A 264 -3.70 15.21 -1.71
C SER A 264 -3.69 16.16 -2.91
N CYS A 265 -2.61 16.21 -3.68
CA CYS A 265 -2.53 16.98 -4.93
C CYS A 265 -2.52 16.04 -6.14
N GLU A 266 -3.69 15.50 -6.47
CA GLU A 266 -4.25 15.34 -7.82
C GLU A 266 -5.72 14.93 -7.72
#